data_AF-A0A421JFV9-F1
#
_entry.id   AF-A0A421JFV9-F1
#
_cell.length_a   1.000
_cell.length_b   1.000
_cell.length_c   1.000
_cell.angle_alpha   90.00
_cell.angle_beta   90.00
_cell.angle_gamma   90.00
#
_symmetry.space_group_name_H-M   'P 1'
#
loop_
_entity.id
_entity.type
_entity.pdbx_description
1 polymer ?
#
loop_
_entity_poly.entity_id
_entity_poly.type
_entity_poly.pdbx_seq_one_letter_code
_entity_poly.pdbx_strand_id
1 'polypeptide(L)'
;MPSPTPEYVITLDSSDEDSGDVEVVDFQRETQHLLNNPQQEPKTKALHNLECPICFDTITTATATLCGHVFCLECLQQSVSSSTARGQTARHGVGLCPLCRMKVNFKDTVVLRMKPEHASVLPPDPEELDNDNRAGSES
;
A
#
# COMPACT_ATOMS: atom_id res chain seq x y z
N MET A 1 -31.81 34.44 -28.02
CA MET A 1 -32.68 33.80 -27.01
C MET A 1 -31.81 33.04 -26.04
N PRO A 2 -31.29 33.65 -24.97
CA PRO A 2 -30.60 32.88 -23.94
C PRO A 2 -31.62 32.25 -22.99
N SER A 3 -31.46 30.95 -22.74
CA SER A 3 -32.26 30.11 -21.86
C SER A 3 -32.20 30.57 -20.39
N PRO A 4 -33.29 30.48 -19.61
CA PRO A 4 -33.26 30.79 -18.19
C PRO A 4 -32.57 29.66 -17.41
N THR A 5 -31.44 29.97 -16.78
CA THR A 5 -30.93 29.14 -15.68
C THR A 5 -31.79 29.41 -14.45
N PRO A 6 -32.36 28.40 -13.78
CA PRO A 6 -32.96 28.65 -12.48
C PRO A 6 -31.84 28.91 -11.48
N GLU A 7 -31.62 30.18 -11.15
CA GLU A 7 -30.87 30.58 -9.96
C GLU A 7 -31.65 30.07 -8.75
N TYR A 8 -31.22 28.94 -8.20
CA TYR A 8 -31.75 28.46 -6.93
C TYR A 8 -31.06 29.24 -5.80
N VAL A 9 -31.48 30.49 -5.63
CA VAL A 9 -31.05 31.33 -4.51
C VAL A 9 -31.85 30.88 -3.29
N ILE A 10 -31.25 30.05 -2.45
CA ILE A 10 -31.84 29.66 -1.18
C ILE A 10 -31.66 30.84 -0.24
N THR A 11 -32.68 31.69 -0.15
CA THR A 11 -32.79 32.68 0.92
C THR A 11 -33.21 31.94 2.20
N LEU A 12 -32.26 31.70 3.08
CA LEU A 12 -32.53 31.26 4.44
C LEU A 12 -32.94 32.50 5.26
N ASP A 13 -34.24 32.66 5.45
CA ASP A 13 -34.79 33.60 6.42
C ASP A 13 -34.29 33.22 7.82
N SER A 14 -33.56 34.16 8.42
CA SER A 14 -33.09 34.04 9.79
C SER A 14 -34.26 34.32 10.74
N SER A 15 -35.01 33.29 11.12
CA SER A 15 -35.92 33.33 12.27
C SER A 15 -36.15 31.92 12.79
N ASP A 16 -36.11 31.82 14.12
CA ASP A 16 -36.50 30.70 14.98
C ASP A 16 -35.42 29.69 15.38
N GLU A 17 -34.94 29.91 16.61
CA GLU A 17 -34.13 29.03 17.43
C GLU A 17 -34.95 27.78 17.80
N ASP A 18 -34.64 26.62 17.22
CA ASP A 18 -34.94 25.31 17.82
C ASP A 18 -33.79 24.32 17.58
N SER A 19 -33.12 24.01 18.69
CA SER A 19 -32.52 22.72 19.06
C SER A 19 -32.29 21.70 17.93
N GLY A 20 -31.16 21.82 17.24
CA GLY A 20 -30.82 20.88 16.18
C GLY A 20 -29.33 20.93 15.86
N ASP A 21 -28.49 20.56 16.83
CA ASP A 21 -27.05 20.39 16.64
C ASP A 21 -26.81 19.11 15.81
N VAL A 22 -27.20 19.16 14.54
CA VAL A 22 -27.25 18.00 13.64
C VAL A 22 -25.85 17.61 13.15
N GLU A 23 -25.32 16.52 13.69
CA GLU A 23 -24.28 15.59 13.17
C GLU A 23 -22.88 16.13 12.79
N VAL A 24 -22.72 17.43 12.52
CA VAL A 24 -21.44 18.05 12.08
C VAL A 24 -20.45 18.18 13.25
N VAL A 25 -20.96 18.35 14.47
CA VAL A 25 -20.16 18.47 15.69
C VAL A 25 -19.49 17.16 16.11
N ASP A 26 -20.09 16.01 15.78
CA ASP A 26 -19.56 14.71 16.20
C ASP A 26 -18.41 14.25 15.30
N PHE A 27 -18.52 14.44 13.98
CA PHE A 27 -17.41 14.16 13.06
C PHE A 27 -16.19 15.05 13.34
N GLN A 28 -16.43 16.33 13.64
CA GLN A 28 -15.35 17.27 13.94
C GLN A 28 -14.70 16.99 15.32
N ARG A 29 -15.49 16.51 16.29
CA ARG A 29 -14.98 16.05 17.60
C ARG A 29 -14.15 14.77 17.48
N GLU A 30 -14.63 13.81 16.70
CA GLU A 30 -13.94 12.53 16.53
C GLU A 30 -12.62 12.71 15.77
N THR A 31 -12.61 13.52 14.71
CA THR A 31 -11.36 13.90 14.04
C THR A 31 -10.39 14.60 15.00
N GLN A 32 -10.83 15.60 15.78
CA GLN A 32 -9.97 16.24 16.77
C GLN A 32 -9.45 15.27 17.84
N HIS A 33 -10.26 14.29 18.25
CA HIS A 33 -9.83 13.26 19.21
C HIS A 33 -8.71 12.37 18.64
N LEU A 34 -8.78 12.00 17.35
CA LEU A 34 -7.71 11.25 16.68
C LEU A 34 -6.43 12.08 16.50
N LEU A 35 -6.54 13.38 16.22
CA LEU A 35 -5.39 14.29 16.15
C LEU A 35 -4.74 14.52 17.53
N ASN A 36 -5.55 14.66 18.58
CA ASN A 36 -5.07 14.97 19.93
C ASN A 36 -4.61 13.74 20.71
N ASN A 37 -5.11 12.54 20.35
CA ASN A 37 -4.69 11.27 20.95
C ASN A 37 -4.25 10.26 19.87
N PRO A 38 -3.03 10.37 19.31
CA PRO A 38 -2.54 9.51 18.24
C PRO A 38 -2.20 8.07 18.69
N GLN A 39 -2.75 7.59 19.82
CA GLN A 39 -2.52 6.24 20.35
C GLN A 39 -3.07 5.10 19.46
N GLN A 40 -3.63 5.41 18.29
CA GLN A 40 -3.96 4.37 17.33
C GLN A 40 -2.69 3.92 16.64
N GLU A 41 -2.06 2.89 17.20
CA GLU A 41 -0.97 2.18 16.55
C GLU A 41 -1.45 1.81 15.14
N PRO A 42 -0.74 2.24 14.08
CA PRO A 42 -1.16 1.91 12.73
C PRO A 42 -1.11 0.38 12.61
N LYS A 43 -2.27 -0.27 12.63
CA LYS A 43 -2.41 -1.71 12.34
C LYS A 43 -2.24 -1.96 10.83
N THR A 44 -1.27 -1.30 10.23
CA THR A 44 -0.83 -1.56 8.88
C THR A 44 0.24 -2.62 8.98
N LYS A 45 -0.07 -3.85 8.54
CA LYS A 45 0.97 -4.86 8.34
C LYS A 45 2.05 -4.24 7.47
N ALA A 46 3.28 -4.25 7.94
CA ALA A 46 4.37 -3.71 7.18
C ALA A 46 4.54 -4.50 5.87
N LEU A 47 4.97 -3.79 4.83
CA LEU A 47 4.86 -4.24 3.42
C LEU A 47 5.67 -5.51 3.12
N HIS A 48 6.61 -5.85 4.00
CA HIS A 48 7.40 -7.09 4.00
C HIS A 48 6.61 -8.34 4.45
N ASN A 49 5.55 -8.17 5.24
CA ASN A 49 4.68 -9.25 5.71
C ASN A 49 3.53 -9.54 4.73
N LEU A 50 3.69 -9.17 3.45
CA LEU A 50 2.69 -9.47 2.45
C LEU A 50 2.83 -10.94 2.03
N GLU A 51 1.71 -11.68 2.11
CA GLU A 51 1.61 -13.08 1.69
C GLU A 51 0.98 -13.17 0.29
N CYS A 52 1.53 -14.02 -0.57
CA CYS A 52 1.02 -14.22 -1.91
C CYS A 52 -0.26 -15.06 -1.87
N PRO A 53 -1.37 -14.61 -2.47
CA PRO A 53 -2.62 -15.38 -2.48
C PRO A 53 -2.61 -16.59 -3.43
N ILE A 54 -1.51 -16.81 -4.18
CA ILE A 54 -1.35 -17.97 -5.08
C ILE A 54 -0.58 -19.09 -4.38
N CYS A 55 0.59 -18.78 -3.81
CA CYS A 55 1.45 -19.78 -3.17
C CYS A 55 1.34 -19.82 -1.64
N PHE A 56 0.60 -18.88 -1.03
CA PHE A 56 0.40 -18.76 0.42
C PHE A 56 1.70 -18.61 1.22
N ASP A 57 2.70 -17.97 0.62
CA ASP A 57 4.01 -17.71 1.22
C ASP A 57 4.32 -16.21 1.17
N THR A 58 5.28 -15.78 1.98
CA THR A 58 5.84 -14.44 1.99
C THR A 58 6.31 -14.01 0.60
N ILE A 59 5.93 -12.81 0.19
CA ILE A 59 6.25 -12.29 -1.13
C ILE A 59 7.70 -11.82 -1.17
N THR A 60 8.56 -12.58 -1.83
CA THR A 60 9.99 -12.21 -2.01
C THR A 60 10.17 -11.10 -3.06
N THR A 61 9.48 -11.21 -4.20
CA THR A 61 9.50 -10.22 -5.28
C THR A 61 8.07 -9.79 -5.59
N ALA A 62 7.63 -8.72 -4.93
CA ALA A 62 6.29 -8.21 -5.07
C ALA A 62 6.06 -7.59 -6.44
N THR A 63 5.04 -8.07 -7.13
CA THR A 63 4.63 -7.56 -8.44
C THR A 63 3.18 -7.12 -8.38
N ALA A 64 2.97 -5.82 -8.57
CA ALA A 64 1.66 -5.20 -8.59
C ALA A 64 1.10 -5.15 -10.01
N THR A 65 -0.17 -5.51 -10.12
CA THR A 65 -0.96 -5.36 -11.35
C THR A 65 -1.65 -4.00 -11.38
N LEU A 66 -2.07 -3.51 -12.56
CA LEU A 66 -2.81 -2.24 -12.69
C LEU A 66 -4.16 -2.24 -11.94
N CYS A 67 -4.72 -3.43 -11.67
CA CYS A 67 -5.92 -3.56 -10.85
C CYS A 67 -5.65 -3.48 -9.33
N GLY A 68 -4.40 -3.24 -8.92
CA GLY A 68 -4.00 -3.03 -7.52
C GLY A 68 -3.62 -4.30 -6.75
N HIS A 69 -3.81 -5.48 -7.33
CA HIS A 69 -3.46 -6.74 -6.68
C HIS A 69 -1.97 -7.08 -6.80
N VAL A 70 -1.40 -7.65 -5.74
CA VAL A 70 0.03 -7.95 -5.60
C VAL A 70 0.25 -9.45 -5.43
N PHE A 71 1.27 -9.97 -6.11
CA PHE A 71 1.66 -11.39 -6.09
C PHE A 71 3.19 -11.53 -6.13
N CYS A 72 3.71 -12.74 -5.95
CA CYS A 72 5.07 -13.07 -6.37
C CYS A 72 5.20 -12.93 -7.89
N LEU A 73 6.34 -12.44 -8.36
CA LEU A 73 6.65 -12.31 -9.79
C LEU A 73 6.38 -13.60 -10.57
N GLU A 74 6.92 -14.71 -10.08
CA GLU A 74 6.78 -16.02 -10.72
C GLU A 74 5.33 -16.50 -10.74
N CYS A 75 4.61 -16.34 -9.62
CA CYS A 75 3.21 -16.75 -9.51
C CYS A 75 2.32 -15.97 -10.48
N LEU A 76 2.55 -14.66 -10.64
CA LEU A 76 1.83 -13.86 -11.62
C LEU A 76 2.16 -14.27 -13.05
N GLN A 77 3.43 -14.51 -13.35
CA GLN A 77 3.88 -14.93 -14.68
C GLN A 77 3.25 -16.26 -15.10
N GLN A 78 3.22 -17.24 -14.20
CA GLN A 78 2.57 -18.53 -14.42
C GLN A 78 1.07 -18.35 -14.66
N SER A 79 0.38 -17.58 -13.81
CA SER A 79 -1.06 -17.31 -13.96
C SER A 79 -1.41 -16.66 -15.32
N VAL A 80 -0.62 -15.67 -15.73
CA VAL A 80 -0.78 -15.01 -17.04
C VAL A 80 -0.57 -16.00 -18.18
N SER A 81 0.48 -16.82 -18.10
CA SER A 81 0.80 -17.83 -19.10
C SER A 81 -0.29 -18.92 -19.20
N SER A 82 -0.81 -19.39 -18.07
CA SER A 82 -1.93 -20.34 -18.02
C SER A 82 -3.20 -19.76 -18.60
N SER A 83 -3.45 -18.46 -18.43
CA SER A 83 -4.62 -17.79 -19.03
C SER A 83 -4.56 -17.84 -20.56
N THR A 84 -3.39 -17.61 -21.15
CA THR A 84 -3.18 -17.76 -22.60
C THR A 84 -3.31 -19.21 -23.04
N ALA A 85 -2.70 -20.16 -22.31
CA ALA A 85 -2.75 -21.58 -22.66
C ALA A 85 -4.18 -22.17 -22.64
N ARG A 86 -5.04 -21.66 -21.75
CA ARG A 86 -6.46 -22.03 -21.67
C ARG A 86 -7.35 -21.30 -22.69
N GLY A 87 -6.77 -20.51 -23.59
CA GLY A 87 -7.53 -19.73 -24.58
C GLY A 87 -8.37 -18.60 -23.98
N GLN A 88 -8.14 -18.22 -22.71
CA GLN A 88 -8.86 -17.11 -22.07
C GLN A 88 -8.40 -15.75 -22.61
N THR A 89 -7.19 -15.71 -23.18
CA THR A 89 -6.62 -14.54 -23.84
C THR A 89 -5.93 -14.94 -25.15
N ALA A 90 -6.01 -14.09 -26.17
CA ALA A 90 -5.48 -14.38 -27.50
C ALA A 90 -4.01 -13.95 -27.71
N ARG A 91 -3.38 -13.32 -26.72
CA ARG A 91 -2.04 -12.72 -26.85
C ARG A 91 -1.12 -13.23 -25.76
N HIS A 92 0.09 -13.63 -26.13
CA HIS A 92 1.15 -13.95 -25.17
C HIS A 92 1.46 -12.76 -24.28
N GLY A 93 1.69 -13.03 -22.99
CA GLY A 93 1.95 -11.98 -21.99
C GLY A 93 0.72 -11.20 -21.54
N VAL A 94 -0.48 -11.63 -21.96
CA VAL A 94 -1.76 -11.07 -21.51
C VAL A 94 -2.55 -12.17 -20.83
N GLY A 95 -3.01 -11.93 -19.61
CA GLY A 95 -3.75 -12.90 -18.81
C GLY A 95 -4.85 -12.23 -17.99
N LEU A 96 -5.39 -12.96 -17.02
CA LEU A 96 -6.38 -12.45 -16.08
C LEU A 96 -5.80 -12.40 -14.67
N CYS A 97 -6.15 -11.37 -13.91
CA CYS A 97 -5.80 -11.28 -12.50
C CYS A 97 -6.45 -12.44 -11.71
N PRO A 98 -5.69 -13.18 -10.89
CA PRO A 98 -6.24 -14.26 -10.05
C PRO A 98 -7.34 -13.82 -9.08
N LEU A 99 -7.30 -12.56 -8.61
CA LEU A 99 -8.22 -12.05 -7.59
C LEU A 99 -9.49 -11.44 -8.18
N CYS A 100 -9.36 -10.58 -9.19
CA CYS A 100 -10.52 -9.86 -9.74
C CYS A 100 -10.85 -10.19 -11.21
N ARG A 101 -10.08 -11.09 -11.84
CA ARG A 101 -10.19 -11.46 -13.27
C ARG A 101 -10.08 -10.31 -14.26
N MET A 102 -9.63 -9.14 -13.82
CA MET A 102 -9.32 -8.03 -14.73
C MET A 102 -8.16 -8.43 -15.65
N LYS A 103 -8.18 -7.94 -16.89
CA LYS A 103 -7.11 -8.19 -17.86
C LYS A 103 -5.79 -7.61 -17.35
N VAL A 104 -4.75 -8.45 -17.32
CA VAL A 104 -3.40 -8.08 -16.91
C VAL A 104 -2.47 -8.27 -18.10
N ASN A 105 -1.82 -7.20 -18.50
CA ASN A 105 -0.68 -7.24 -19.40
C ASN A 105 0.59 -7.32 -18.55
N PHE A 106 1.38 -8.39 -18.68
CA PHE A 106 2.55 -8.60 -17.82
C PHE A 106 3.58 -7.47 -17.94
N LYS A 107 3.69 -6.84 -19.12
CA LYS A 107 4.59 -5.69 -19.36
C LYS A 107 4.20 -4.43 -18.59
N ASP A 108 2.93 -4.31 -18.22
CA ASP A 108 2.39 -3.13 -17.52
C ASP A 108 2.38 -3.36 -15.99
N THR A 109 2.96 -4.46 -15.52
CA THR A 109 3.09 -4.77 -14.09
C THR A 109 4.29 -4.04 -13.49
N VAL A 110 4.18 -3.69 -12.21
CA VAL A 110 5.22 -2.95 -11.49
C VAL A 110 5.82 -3.86 -10.43
N VAL A 111 7.12 -4.13 -10.54
CA VAL A 111 7.87 -4.82 -9.49
C VAL A 111 8.19 -3.83 -8.37
N LEU A 112 7.69 -4.11 -7.18
CA LEU A 112 7.91 -3.30 -5.98
C LEU A 112 9.20 -3.77 -5.31
N ARG A 113 10.13 -2.83 -5.06
CA ARG A 113 11.35 -3.08 -4.29
C ARG A 113 11.09 -2.76 -2.83
N MET A 114 10.95 -3.79 -2.01
CA MET A 114 10.84 -3.65 -0.55
C MET A 114 12.24 -3.49 0.03
N LYS A 115 12.41 -2.50 0.92
CA LYS A 115 13.56 -2.51 1.83
C LYS A 115 13.23 -3.55 2.91
N PRO A 116 14.05 -4.59 3.10
CA PRO A 116 13.87 -5.49 4.24
C PRO A 116 13.98 -4.67 5.52
N GLU A 117 13.05 -4.89 6.44
CA GLU A 117 13.17 -4.46 7.82
C GLU A 117 14.27 -5.29 8.49
N HIS A 118 15.08 -4.65 9.34
CA HIS A 118 16.30 -5.21 9.93
C HIS A 118 17.49 -5.45 8.98
N ALA A 119 17.91 -4.40 8.26
CA ALA A 119 19.29 -3.96 8.52
C ALA A 119 19.23 -2.99 9.70
N SER A 120 19.01 -3.51 10.91
CA SER A 120 19.41 -2.77 12.10
C SER A 120 20.92 -2.67 11.99
N VAL A 121 21.43 -1.52 11.54
CA VAL A 121 22.82 -1.18 11.80
C VAL A 121 22.88 -1.05 13.31
N LEU A 122 23.20 -2.14 14.00
CA LEU A 122 23.64 -2.04 15.39
C LEU A 122 24.94 -1.23 15.32
N PRO A 123 25.10 -0.17 16.13
CA PRO A 123 26.38 0.51 16.24
C PRO A 123 27.45 -0.55 16.58
N PRO A 124 28.65 -0.48 15.98
CA PRO A 124 29.71 -1.42 16.29
C PRO A 124 29.98 -1.40 17.79
N ASP A 125 30.11 -2.58 18.39
CA ASP A 125 30.43 -2.73 19.80
C ASP A 125 31.73 -1.94 20.11
N PRO A 126 31.75 -1.09 21.13
CA PRO A 126 32.92 -0.27 21.47
C PRO A 126 34.20 -1.06 21.81
N GLU A 127 34.12 -2.39 21.96
CA GLU A 127 35.21 -3.23 22.45
C GLU A 127 36.17 -3.73 21.34
N GLU A 128 35.95 -3.41 20.07
CA GLU A 128 36.87 -3.76 18.96
C GLU A 128 37.84 -2.62 18.58
N LEU A 129 38.35 -1.83 19.54
CA LEU A 129 39.36 -0.79 19.28
C LEU A 129 40.70 -0.97 20.02
N ASP A 130 40.89 -2.04 20.79
CA ASP A 130 42.04 -2.12 21.71
C ASP A 130 43.09 -3.19 21.39
N ASN A 131 43.02 -3.91 20.25
CA ASN A 131 43.95 -5.04 20.02
C ASN A 131 44.96 -4.89 18.87
N ASP A 132 45.08 -3.72 18.25
CA ASP A 132 46.07 -3.49 17.17
C ASP A 132 47.42 -2.90 17.64
N ASN A 133 47.78 -3.02 18.92
CA ASN A 133 49.06 -2.48 19.39
C ASN A 133 49.88 -3.40 20.29
N ARG A 134 50.15 -4.63 19.82
CA ARG A 134 51.27 -5.42 20.35
C ARG A 134 51.89 -6.35 19.31
N ALA A 135 52.36 -5.79 18.20
CA ALA A 135 53.33 -6.45 17.33
C ALA A 135 54.33 -5.40 16.81
N GLY A 136 55.46 -5.24 17.50
CA GLY A 136 56.53 -4.38 17.02
C GLY A 136 57.61 -4.04 18.03
N SER A 137 58.49 -5.00 18.33
CA SER A 137 59.96 -4.81 18.35
C SER A 137 60.65 -6.08 18.86
N GLU A 138 60.90 -7.03 17.95
CA GLU A 138 62.05 -7.92 18.08
C GLU A 138 63.26 -7.20 17.46
N SER A 139 64.24 -6.86 18.30
CA SER A 139 65.64 -6.58 17.95
C SER A 139 66.49 -6.78 19.20
#